data_AF-A0A957NVE4-F1
#
_entry.id   AF-A0A957NVE4-F1
#
_cell.length_a   1.000
_cell.length_b   1.000
_cell.length_c   1.000
_cell.angle_alpha   90.00
_cell.angle_beta   90.00
_cell.angle_gamma   90.00
#
_symmetry.space_group_name_H-M   'P 1'
#
loop_
_entity.id
_entity.type
_entity.pdbx_description
1 polymer ?
#
loop_
_entity_poly.entity_id
_entity_poly.type
_entity_poly.pdbx_seq_one_letter_code
_entity_poly.pdbx_strand_id
1 'polypeptide(L)'
;DGDGTPDLWDADNDGDGVPDKLDMSPYMSTGAGAAAAKTFSDADPMQLTMNNLTPAELTKVEFQVVPTNPKHLRYTQTILDWPLNDKQGQIQDADGKTFYDVVANTAANPGANGDMRLIPALEIQMPKATANLPPAATCARDDGSSYTCYPLLEDFSISVREITTGTLAAYVPLQLVADSAGDNAVAFYGRMFYQAANSWGAAHSVRFVWMVQVLNDICAKYEDNICAEYGDLNQLQVVQTYGEEWFLSGLHVTEEQQADIALIYEDPAVTPGVAGAPADYDKPFYADTLYGLLNGLDQSFLAGRPDMTVDTIAARFDHASNSGVSDTERWNLPNVMSVAKQSYAAYDLGVLDTVVTQTVGILDNVFTPAWSASQPIMPTIMMASTQSHRDLNLDTTHFNNNNLQWRGNGLTIDWSNTKVDTLASVKWTPYAYDPASGWNIADVNDYLDSFTQHLAGIFDPNDPDTPALLTMNQLLYTTAYNGVSEVIELNGESAASAEAQEDGSIALELTLEVAKITKEVVTWIAEFDEQVKEMGEVLAGITATSSTSADVRNLIQATFLKAQGMSFGVYLFEAVALMLELTELLLELTARDSPALETVEHTLQIVDVGLKALKTVNKI
;
A
#
# COMPACT_ATOMS: atom_id res chain seq x y z
N ASP A 1 2.29 -2.95 -30.45
CA ASP A 1 3.24 -3.90 -31.09
C ASP A 1 3.22 -3.88 -32.64
N GLY A 2 2.31 -3.12 -33.27
CA GLY A 2 2.16 -3.07 -34.73
C GLY A 2 1.11 -4.04 -35.30
N ASP A 3 0.28 -4.65 -34.45
CA ASP A 3 -0.86 -5.51 -34.83
C ASP A 3 -2.04 -4.75 -35.46
N GLY A 4 -2.09 -3.42 -35.28
CA GLY A 4 -3.14 -2.53 -35.77
C GLY A 4 -4.19 -2.13 -34.73
N THR A 5 -4.08 -2.61 -33.49
CA THR A 5 -4.84 -2.19 -32.32
C THR A 5 -4.14 -0.98 -31.69
N PRO A 6 -4.84 0.14 -31.44
CA PRO A 6 -4.23 1.25 -30.70
C PRO A 6 -4.01 0.87 -29.24
N ASP A 7 -2.87 1.26 -28.66
CA ASP A 7 -2.45 0.88 -27.29
C ASP A 7 -3.54 1.05 -26.21
N LEU A 8 -4.36 2.11 -26.30
CA LEU A 8 -5.49 2.33 -25.37
C LEU A 8 -6.50 1.16 -25.33
N TRP A 9 -6.58 0.38 -26.41
CA TRP A 9 -7.50 -0.73 -26.62
C TRP A 9 -6.79 -2.06 -26.85
N ASP A 10 -5.47 -2.05 -26.87
CA ASP A 10 -4.67 -3.26 -26.92
C ASP A 10 -4.66 -3.91 -25.52
N ALA A 11 -4.57 -5.23 -25.49
CA ALA A 11 -4.45 -5.98 -24.25
C ALA A 11 -3.01 -6.39 -23.96
N ASP A 12 -2.10 -6.20 -24.92
CA ASP A 12 -0.68 -6.57 -24.90
C ASP A 12 0.08 -5.59 -25.82
N ASN A 13 0.46 -4.42 -25.29
CA ASN A 13 0.95 -3.31 -26.12
C ASN A 13 2.29 -3.59 -26.80
N ASP A 14 3.08 -4.55 -26.31
CA ASP A 14 4.41 -4.84 -26.85
C ASP A 14 4.50 -6.23 -27.53
N GLY A 15 3.43 -7.02 -27.45
CA GLY A 15 3.21 -8.24 -28.21
C GLY A 15 4.00 -9.43 -27.66
N ASP A 16 4.39 -9.39 -26.40
CA ASP A 16 5.25 -10.39 -25.78
C ASP A 16 4.48 -11.60 -25.23
N GLY A 17 3.15 -11.54 -25.25
CA GLY A 17 2.23 -12.57 -24.78
C GLY A 17 1.83 -12.45 -23.31
N VAL A 18 2.28 -11.41 -22.60
CA VAL A 18 1.87 -11.05 -21.25
C VAL A 18 0.84 -9.92 -21.33
N PRO A 19 -0.39 -10.12 -20.82
CA PRO A 19 -1.40 -9.06 -20.87
C PRO A 19 -0.97 -7.83 -20.04
N ASP A 20 -1.22 -6.61 -20.53
CA ASP A 20 -0.79 -5.34 -19.90
C ASP A 20 -1.09 -5.26 -18.40
N LYS A 21 -2.27 -5.76 -17.97
CA LYS A 21 -2.70 -5.77 -16.56
C LYS A 21 -1.86 -6.69 -15.65
N LEU A 22 -1.06 -7.58 -16.23
CA LEU A 22 -0.16 -8.52 -15.58
C LEU A 22 1.30 -8.30 -15.98
N ASP A 23 1.56 -7.40 -16.92
CA ASP A 23 2.89 -7.06 -17.41
C ASP A 23 3.50 -5.97 -16.52
N MET A 24 4.72 -6.21 -16.05
CA MET A 24 5.50 -5.25 -15.29
C MET A 24 6.04 -4.12 -16.17
N SER A 25 6.15 -4.36 -17.48
CA SER A 25 6.67 -3.43 -18.47
C SER A 25 5.85 -3.43 -19.77
N PRO A 26 4.56 -3.01 -19.73
CA PRO A 26 3.59 -3.22 -20.81
C PRO A 26 3.99 -2.75 -22.21
N TYR A 27 4.91 -1.79 -22.33
CA TYR A 27 5.31 -1.24 -23.63
C TYR A 27 6.67 -1.74 -24.14
N MET A 28 7.40 -2.56 -23.37
CA MET A 28 8.78 -2.91 -23.68
C MET A 28 9.23 -4.27 -23.15
N SER A 29 9.50 -5.20 -24.06
CA SER A 29 10.16 -6.48 -23.78
C SER A 29 11.39 -6.72 -24.66
N THR A 30 12.06 -7.85 -24.42
CA THR A 30 13.00 -8.46 -25.38
C THR A 30 12.37 -9.59 -26.17
N GLY A 31 11.05 -9.77 -26.09
CA GLY A 31 10.29 -10.83 -26.74
C GLY A 31 10.30 -10.76 -28.27
N ALA A 32 9.76 -11.81 -28.91
CA ALA A 32 9.61 -11.84 -30.35
C ALA A 32 8.49 -10.87 -30.78
N GLY A 33 8.84 -9.78 -31.45
CA GLY A 33 7.89 -8.71 -31.81
C GLY A 33 8.37 -7.34 -31.33
N ALA A 34 9.15 -7.33 -30.24
CA ALA A 34 9.74 -6.12 -29.71
C ALA A 34 10.82 -5.53 -30.64
N ALA A 35 10.97 -4.20 -30.60
CA ALA A 35 12.09 -3.49 -31.26
C ALA A 35 13.47 -3.99 -30.79
N ALA A 36 13.50 -4.64 -29.63
CA ALA A 36 14.66 -5.17 -28.94
C ALA A 36 14.76 -6.70 -28.98
N ALA A 37 14.04 -7.40 -29.86
CA ALA A 37 13.90 -8.85 -29.84
C ALA A 37 15.24 -9.59 -29.64
N LYS A 38 15.38 -10.26 -28.49
CA LYS A 38 16.54 -11.03 -28.05
C LYS A 38 16.09 -12.12 -27.09
N THR A 39 16.58 -13.33 -27.31
CA THR A 39 16.42 -14.46 -26.40
C THR A 39 17.73 -14.77 -25.70
N PHE A 40 17.65 -15.34 -24.51
CA PHE A 40 18.78 -15.73 -23.68
C PHE A 40 18.75 -17.25 -23.47
N SER A 41 19.94 -17.85 -23.37
CA SER A 41 20.09 -19.29 -23.17
C SER A 41 21.29 -19.58 -22.26
N ASP A 42 21.54 -20.86 -21.98
CA ASP A 42 22.74 -21.29 -21.26
C ASP A 42 24.05 -20.93 -21.97
N ALA A 43 24.06 -20.95 -23.30
CA ALA A 43 25.24 -20.59 -24.08
C ALA A 43 25.43 -19.07 -24.17
N ASP A 44 24.31 -18.34 -24.15
CA ASP A 44 24.25 -16.90 -24.39
C ASP A 44 23.38 -16.22 -23.29
N PRO A 45 23.83 -16.21 -22.03
CA PRO A 45 23.04 -15.67 -20.91
C PRO A 45 22.94 -14.14 -20.95
N MET A 46 21.90 -13.60 -20.31
CA MET A 46 21.77 -12.15 -20.10
C MET A 46 22.90 -11.66 -19.18
N GLN A 47 23.52 -10.53 -19.52
CA GLN A 47 24.59 -9.92 -18.74
C GLN A 47 24.10 -8.62 -18.08
N LEU A 48 23.95 -8.60 -16.75
CA LEU A 48 23.47 -7.44 -16.00
C LEU A 48 24.64 -6.63 -15.44
N THR A 49 24.64 -5.32 -15.69
CA THR A 49 25.56 -4.35 -15.10
C THR A 49 24.79 -3.18 -14.51
N MET A 50 25.05 -2.81 -13.26
CA MET A 50 24.41 -1.65 -12.61
C MET A 50 25.47 -0.63 -12.14
N ASN A 51 25.41 0.59 -12.65
CA ASN A 51 26.38 1.64 -12.38
C ASN A 51 25.77 2.79 -11.59
N ASN A 52 26.57 3.45 -10.76
CA ASN A 52 26.17 4.64 -9.98
C ASN A 52 25.08 4.36 -8.92
N LEU A 53 25.03 3.10 -8.44
CA LEU A 53 24.30 2.76 -7.22
C LEU A 53 24.95 3.45 -6.01
N THR A 54 24.13 3.79 -5.03
CA THR A 54 24.57 4.36 -3.75
C THR A 54 25.18 3.24 -2.91
N PRO A 55 26.44 3.35 -2.46
CA PRO A 55 27.06 2.28 -1.67
C PRO A 55 26.29 1.99 -0.38
N ALA A 56 26.19 0.71 -0.02
CA ALA A 56 25.46 0.16 1.13
C ALA A 56 23.93 0.22 1.05
N GLU A 57 23.34 0.86 0.03
CA GLU A 57 21.90 0.83 -0.17
C GLU A 57 21.41 -0.49 -0.76
N LEU A 58 20.21 -0.90 -0.34
CA LEU A 58 19.58 -2.11 -0.83
C LEU A 58 18.99 -1.85 -2.22
N THR A 59 19.30 -2.71 -3.18
CA THR A 59 18.75 -2.65 -4.52
C THR A 59 17.95 -3.91 -4.81
N LYS A 60 16.65 -3.75 -5.04
CA LYS A 60 15.74 -4.82 -5.44
C LYS A 60 15.67 -4.86 -6.97
N VAL A 61 15.88 -6.02 -7.56
CA VAL A 61 15.74 -6.28 -9.00
C VAL A 61 14.64 -7.30 -9.21
N GLU A 62 13.53 -6.87 -9.80
CA GLU A 62 12.35 -7.68 -10.09
C GLU A 62 12.36 -8.02 -11.58
N PHE A 63 12.35 -9.32 -11.89
CA PHE A 63 12.38 -9.86 -13.24
C PHE A 63 11.04 -10.48 -13.56
N GLN A 64 10.49 -10.18 -14.74
CA GLN A 64 9.43 -10.94 -15.37
C GLN A 64 9.97 -11.61 -16.63
N VAL A 65 9.98 -12.94 -16.64
CA VAL A 65 10.62 -13.76 -17.66
C VAL A 65 9.66 -14.75 -18.27
N VAL A 66 9.81 -15.00 -19.57
CA VAL A 66 8.93 -15.91 -20.32
C VAL A 66 9.80 -16.93 -21.08
N PRO A 67 9.57 -18.24 -20.92
CA PRO A 67 10.21 -19.26 -21.76
C PRO A 67 9.80 -19.10 -23.22
N THR A 68 10.72 -19.30 -24.17
CA THR A 68 10.39 -19.20 -25.61
C THR A 68 9.40 -20.27 -26.06
N ASN A 69 9.32 -21.40 -25.34
CA ASN A 69 8.21 -22.34 -25.43
C ASN A 69 7.18 -22.08 -24.31
N PRO A 70 6.04 -21.43 -24.59
CA PRO A 70 5.05 -21.07 -23.58
C PRO A 70 4.42 -22.28 -22.87
N LYS A 71 4.53 -23.49 -23.44
CA LYS A 71 4.07 -24.72 -22.76
C LYS A 71 4.85 -25.01 -21.47
N HIS A 72 6.09 -24.52 -21.36
CA HIS A 72 6.95 -24.74 -20.20
C HIS A 72 6.47 -23.97 -18.96
N LEU A 73 5.65 -22.92 -19.13
CA LEU A 73 5.00 -22.23 -18.00
C LEU A 73 4.18 -23.19 -17.12
N ARG A 74 3.65 -24.27 -17.70
CA ARG A 74 2.84 -25.27 -16.98
C ARG A 74 3.66 -26.35 -16.27
N TYR A 75 4.98 -26.41 -16.45
CA TYR A 75 5.81 -27.44 -15.80
C TYR A 75 5.82 -27.32 -14.27
N THR A 76 5.64 -26.13 -13.72
CA THR A 76 5.47 -25.91 -12.27
C THR A 76 4.23 -26.58 -11.69
N GLN A 77 3.24 -26.87 -12.53
CA GLN A 77 1.99 -27.52 -12.14
C GLN A 77 2.06 -29.05 -12.31
N THR A 78 3.21 -29.59 -12.75
CA THR A 78 3.40 -31.02 -12.97
C THR A 78 4.26 -31.64 -11.89
N ILE A 79 3.76 -32.71 -11.27
CA ILE A 79 4.52 -33.62 -10.42
C ILE A 79 4.59 -34.95 -11.16
N LEU A 80 5.80 -35.50 -11.24
CA LEU A 80 6.14 -36.73 -11.94
C LEU A 80 6.47 -37.82 -10.92
N ASP A 81 6.19 -39.05 -11.31
CA ASP A 81 6.43 -40.25 -10.50
C ASP A 81 7.71 -40.93 -10.98
N TRP A 82 8.70 -41.07 -10.10
CA TRP A 82 9.87 -41.90 -10.35
C TRP A 82 9.51 -43.39 -10.15
N PRO A 83 10.15 -44.32 -10.88
CA PRO A 83 9.81 -45.73 -10.75
C PRO A 83 10.10 -46.29 -9.35
N LEU A 84 9.05 -46.82 -8.72
CA LEU A 84 9.15 -47.60 -7.48
C LEU A 84 10.13 -48.78 -7.62
N ASN A 85 10.94 -48.96 -6.57
CA ASN A 85 12.03 -49.92 -6.46
C ASN A 85 13.22 -49.67 -7.40
N ASP A 86 13.43 -48.44 -7.86
CA ASP A 86 14.73 -48.08 -8.43
C ASP A 86 15.79 -48.01 -7.32
N LYS A 87 16.79 -48.87 -7.42
CA LYS A 87 17.88 -49.03 -6.43
C LYS A 87 19.25 -48.69 -7.02
N GLN A 88 19.28 -48.05 -8.18
CA GLN A 88 20.51 -47.76 -8.91
C GLN A 88 20.56 -46.27 -9.27
N GLY A 89 21.78 -45.75 -9.47
CA GLY A 89 21.95 -44.37 -9.91
C GLY A 89 21.71 -43.33 -8.83
N GLN A 90 21.52 -42.08 -9.27
CA GLN A 90 21.45 -40.89 -8.41
C GLN A 90 20.08 -40.67 -7.77
N ILE A 91 19.01 -41.17 -8.41
CA ILE A 91 17.63 -41.09 -7.94
C ILE A 91 17.21 -42.52 -7.60
N GLN A 92 16.75 -42.73 -6.37
CA GLN A 92 16.29 -44.02 -5.88
C GLN A 92 14.99 -43.83 -5.11
N ASP A 93 14.06 -44.75 -5.30
CA ASP A 93 12.78 -44.80 -4.60
C ASP A 93 12.50 -46.26 -4.21
N ALA A 94 12.45 -46.52 -2.91
CA ALA A 94 12.20 -47.83 -2.33
C ALA A 94 10.83 -47.94 -1.66
N ASP A 95 10.16 -46.83 -1.35
CA ASP A 95 8.90 -46.83 -0.60
C ASP A 95 7.69 -46.26 -1.34
N GLY A 96 7.90 -45.64 -2.51
CA GLY A 96 6.85 -45.17 -3.41
C GLY A 96 6.06 -44.00 -2.84
N LYS A 97 6.65 -43.26 -1.89
CA LYS A 97 5.98 -42.12 -1.29
C LYS A 97 6.08 -40.90 -2.17
N THR A 98 4.98 -40.16 -2.17
CA THR A 98 4.82 -38.94 -2.95
C THR A 98 5.07 -37.70 -2.08
N PHE A 99 5.13 -36.52 -2.71
CA PHE A 99 5.15 -35.26 -1.97
C PHE A 99 3.97 -35.12 -1.01
N TYR A 100 2.80 -35.64 -1.36
CA TYR A 100 1.62 -35.62 -0.48
C TYR A 100 1.81 -36.43 0.80
N ASP A 101 2.57 -37.53 0.74
CA ASP A 101 2.77 -38.42 1.90
C ASP A 101 3.79 -37.86 2.90
N VAL A 102 4.75 -37.06 2.43
CA VAL A 102 5.93 -36.65 3.20
C VAL A 102 5.95 -35.16 3.55
N VAL A 103 5.48 -34.30 2.64
CA VAL A 103 5.56 -32.84 2.81
C VAL A 103 4.26 -32.32 3.42
N ALA A 104 4.35 -31.82 4.66
CA ALA A 104 3.23 -31.25 5.39
C ALA A 104 2.54 -30.13 4.59
N ASN A 105 1.20 -30.05 4.71
CA ASN A 105 0.36 -29.06 4.03
C ASN A 105 0.40 -29.10 2.49
N THR A 106 0.85 -30.19 1.88
CA THR A 106 0.78 -30.40 0.43
C THR A 106 -0.64 -30.80 0.02
N ALA A 107 -1.20 -30.13 -1.00
CA ALA A 107 -2.48 -30.53 -1.57
C ALA A 107 -2.37 -31.88 -2.30
N ALA A 108 -3.41 -32.72 -2.19
CA ALA A 108 -3.42 -34.06 -2.80
C ALA A 108 -3.21 -34.02 -4.33
N ASN A 109 -3.69 -32.98 -5.01
CA ASN A 109 -3.41 -32.76 -6.43
C ASN A 109 -2.65 -31.43 -6.57
N PRO A 110 -1.46 -31.40 -7.21
CA PRO A 110 -0.75 -32.51 -7.84
C PRO A 110 0.12 -33.36 -6.89
N GLY A 111 0.13 -33.09 -5.58
CA GLY A 111 1.10 -33.67 -4.63
C GLY A 111 1.16 -35.20 -4.58
N ALA A 112 0.05 -35.88 -4.83
CA ALA A 112 -0.04 -37.34 -4.84
C ALA A 112 0.32 -37.97 -6.19
N ASN A 113 0.70 -37.17 -7.19
CA ASN A 113 1.05 -37.66 -8.52
C ASN A 113 2.48 -38.21 -8.59
N GLY A 114 3.31 -38.02 -7.56
CA GLY A 114 4.67 -38.54 -7.54
C GLY A 114 5.61 -37.79 -6.59
N ASP A 115 6.89 -37.97 -6.83
CA ASP A 115 8.03 -37.65 -5.97
C ASP A 115 9.09 -36.80 -6.68
N MET A 116 8.82 -36.37 -7.92
CA MET A 116 9.67 -35.47 -8.70
C MET A 116 8.93 -34.22 -9.17
N ARG A 117 9.60 -33.06 -9.13
CA ARG A 117 9.07 -31.81 -9.68
C ARG A 117 10.16 -30.91 -10.24
N LEU A 118 9.76 -30.00 -11.12
CA LEU A 118 10.63 -28.95 -11.65
C LEU A 118 10.38 -27.65 -10.89
N ILE A 119 11.45 -27.05 -10.38
CA ILE A 119 11.43 -25.74 -9.72
C ILE A 119 12.13 -24.74 -10.64
N PRO A 120 11.42 -23.71 -11.14
CA PRO A 120 12.04 -22.67 -11.94
C PRO A 120 12.79 -21.70 -11.03
N ALA A 121 13.97 -21.28 -11.47
CA ALA A 121 14.75 -20.26 -10.80
C ALA A 121 15.58 -19.46 -11.80
N LEU A 122 15.95 -18.24 -11.43
CA LEU A 122 17.09 -17.58 -12.06
C LEU A 122 18.37 -18.03 -11.34
N GLU A 123 19.31 -18.58 -12.08
CA GLU A 123 20.70 -18.73 -11.62
C GLU A 123 21.48 -17.49 -12.05
N ILE A 124 21.88 -16.67 -11.09
CA ILE A 124 22.68 -15.47 -11.33
C ILE A 124 24.12 -15.74 -10.90
N GLN A 125 25.02 -15.85 -11.86
CA GLN A 125 26.45 -16.04 -11.60
C GLN A 125 27.19 -14.71 -11.52
N MET A 126 28.04 -14.55 -10.52
CA MET A 126 28.73 -13.30 -10.23
C MET A 126 30.13 -13.54 -9.64
N PRO A 127 31.12 -12.66 -9.92
CA PRO A 127 32.42 -12.74 -9.26
C PRO A 127 32.26 -12.50 -7.76
N LYS A 128 32.83 -13.38 -6.93
CA LYS A 128 32.74 -13.31 -5.46
C LYS A 128 33.21 -11.97 -4.89
N ALA A 129 34.23 -11.35 -5.50
CA ALA A 129 34.78 -10.07 -5.07
C ALA A 129 33.88 -8.86 -5.39
N THR A 130 32.97 -8.98 -6.35
CA THR A 130 32.07 -7.92 -6.80
C THR A 130 30.65 -8.45 -6.95
N ALA A 131 30.26 -9.29 -5.99
CA ALA A 131 28.95 -9.93 -5.98
C ALA A 131 27.84 -8.93 -5.60
N ASN A 132 28.18 -7.85 -4.90
CA ASN A 132 27.24 -6.82 -4.44
C ASN A 132 26.03 -7.43 -3.72
N LEU A 133 26.24 -8.50 -2.96
CA LEU A 133 25.20 -9.16 -2.19
C LEU A 133 25.06 -8.48 -0.81
N PRO A 134 23.88 -8.58 -0.17
CA PRO A 134 23.69 -8.21 1.22
C PRO A 134 24.73 -8.85 2.17
N PRO A 135 24.85 -8.40 3.42
CA PRO A 135 25.91 -8.84 4.32
C PRO A 135 25.83 -10.34 4.57
N ALA A 136 26.97 -11.01 4.37
CA ALA A 136 27.08 -12.43 4.68
C ALA A 136 27.21 -12.64 6.20
N ALA A 137 26.70 -13.77 6.69
CA ALA A 137 26.88 -14.23 8.05
C ALA A 137 27.55 -15.62 8.09
N THR A 138 27.92 -16.05 9.29
CA THR A 138 28.36 -17.43 9.54
C THR A 138 27.19 -18.19 10.13
N CYS A 139 26.59 -19.10 9.36
CA CYS A 139 25.52 -19.96 9.80
C CYS A 139 26.05 -21.33 10.22
N ALA A 140 25.32 -22.01 11.10
CA ALA A 140 25.63 -23.36 11.55
C ALA A 140 24.70 -24.37 10.87
N ARG A 141 25.25 -25.54 10.53
CA ARG A 141 24.49 -26.73 10.15
C ARG A 141 24.15 -27.55 11.39
N ASP A 142 23.20 -28.48 11.25
CA ASP A 142 22.81 -29.42 12.31
C ASP A 142 23.97 -30.32 12.77
N ASP A 143 24.96 -30.56 11.91
CA ASP A 143 26.18 -31.31 12.24
C ASP A 143 27.24 -30.48 13.00
N GLY A 144 26.94 -29.21 13.31
CA GLY A 144 27.82 -28.28 13.99
C GLY A 144 28.87 -27.61 13.08
N SER A 145 28.89 -27.91 11.77
CA SER A 145 29.76 -27.22 10.82
C SER A 145 29.23 -25.84 10.48
N SER A 146 30.13 -24.91 10.14
CA SER A 146 29.75 -23.55 9.74
C SER A 146 29.84 -23.35 8.23
N TYR A 147 29.00 -22.48 7.68
CA TYR A 147 29.04 -22.06 6.29
C TYR A 147 28.73 -20.56 6.16
N THR A 148 29.12 -19.97 5.04
CA THR A 148 28.74 -18.59 4.69
C THR A 148 27.30 -18.59 4.19
N CYS A 149 26.46 -17.82 4.85
CA CYS A 149 25.04 -17.64 4.52
C CYS A 149 24.73 -16.16 4.27
N TYR A 150 23.55 -15.89 3.74
CA TYR A 150 23.06 -14.54 3.48
C TYR A 150 21.66 -14.43 4.07
N PRO A 151 21.52 -14.12 5.38
CA PRO A 151 20.24 -14.21 6.07
C PRO A 151 19.10 -13.44 5.38
N LEU A 152 19.38 -12.20 4.94
CA LEU A 152 18.41 -11.40 4.19
C LEU A 152 17.92 -12.11 2.93
N LEU A 153 18.81 -12.76 2.17
CA LEU A 153 18.44 -13.48 0.95
C LEU A 153 17.66 -14.76 1.27
N GLU A 154 18.02 -15.44 2.36
CA GLU A 154 17.35 -16.65 2.83
C GLU A 154 15.89 -16.38 3.26
N ASP A 155 15.61 -15.21 3.85
CA ASP A 155 14.24 -14.77 4.18
C ASP A 155 13.34 -14.69 2.93
N PHE A 156 13.93 -14.43 1.76
CA PHE A 156 13.25 -14.43 0.46
C PHE A 156 13.46 -15.73 -0.33
N SER A 157 13.91 -16.80 0.33
CA SER A 157 14.18 -18.12 -0.27
C SER A 157 15.23 -18.11 -1.39
N ILE A 158 16.12 -17.12 -1.42
CA ILE A 158 17.23 -17.03 -2.36
C ILE A 158 18.44 -17.73 -1.72
N SER A 159 18.97 -18.74 -2.42
CA SER A 159 20.17 -19.45 -1.95
C SER A 159 21.41 -18.99 -2.71
N VAL A 160 22.54 -18.83 -2.01
CA VAL A 160 23.82 -18.43 -2.61
C VAL A 160 24.87 -19.48 -2.32
N ARG A 161 25.61 -19.91 -3.34
CA ARG A 161 26.74 -20.84 -3.19
C ARG A 161 27.88 -20.51 -4.14
N GLU A 162 29.09 -20.88 -3.75
CA GLU A 162 30.25 -20.83 -4.63
C GLU A 162 30.22 -22.04 -5.59
N ILE A 163 30.10 -21.79 -6.89
CA ILE A 163 30.00 -22.84 -7.91
C ILE A 163 31.36 -23.20 -8.52
N THR A 164 32.28 -22.25 -8.56
CA THR A 164 33.70 -22.44 -8.88
C THR A 164 34.51 -21.44 -8.07
N THR A 165 35.81 -21.68 -7.87
CA THR A 165 36.66 -20.79 -7.08
C THR A 165 36.57 -19.35 -7.58
N GLY A 166 36.05 -18.45 -6.74
CA GLY A 166 35.89 -17.03 -7.05
C GLY A 166 34.58 -16.65 -7.74
N THR A 167 33.66 -17.59 -7.97
CA THR A 167 32.35 -17.34 -8.61
C THR A 167 31.21 -17.84 -7.73
N LEU A 168 30.32 -16.94 -7.37
CA LEU A 168 29.07 -17.26 -6.68
C LEU A 168 27.95 -17.46 -7.70
N ALA A 169 26.97 -18.29 -7.33
CA ALA A 169 25.66 -18.35 -7.97
C ALA A 169 24.58 -18.11 -6.93
N ALA A 170 23.69 -17.16 -7.20
CA ALA A 170 22.43 -16.98 -6.48
C ALA A 170 21.30 -17.68 -7.25
N TYR A 171 20.50 -18.49 -6.57
CA TYR A 171 19.31 -19.12 -7.11
C TYR A 171 18.08 -18.37 -6.60
N VAL A 172 17.48 -17.59 -7.49
CA VAL A 172 16.30 -16.77 -7.21
C VAL A 172 15.07 -17.57 -7.63
N PRO A 173 14.16 -17.95 -6.71
CA PRO A 173 12.97 -18.70 -7.06
C PRO A 173 12.06 -17.89 -7.98
N LEU A 174 11.45 -18.57 -8.96
CA LEU A 174 10.49 -17.98 -9.87
C LEU A 174 9.06 -18.41 -9.51
N GLN A 175 8.15 -17.43 -9.42
CA GLN A 175 6.74 -17.63 -9.14
C GLN A 175 5.93 -17.48 -10.44
N LEU A 176 4.92 -18.33 -10.62
CA LEU A 176 4.08 -18.28 -11.81
C LEU A 176 3.16 -17.05 -11.76
N VAL A 177 3.20 -16.24 -12.81
CA VAL A 177 2.23 -15.17 -13.06
C VAL A 177 1.11 -15.75 -13.91
N ALA A 178 -0.11 -15.67 -13.40
CA ALA A 178 -1.32 -16.15 -14.06
C ALA A 178 -2.46 -15.15 -13.88
N ASP A 179 -3.50 -15.26 -14.71
CA ASP A 179 -4.72 -14.47 -14.53
C ASP A 179 -5.44 -14.77 -13.20
N SER A 180 -6.41 -13.94 -12.83
CA SER A 180 -7.16 -14.09 -11.58
C SER A 180 -7.99 -15.37 -11.47
N ALA A 181 -8.19 -16.10 -12.58
CA ALA A 181 -8.78 -17.43 -12.58
C ALA A 181 -7.74 -18.54 -12.36
N GLY A 182 -6.44 -18.23 -12.49
CA GLY A 182 -5.31 -19.15 -12.33
C GLY A 182 -5.08 -20.09 -13.51
N ASP A 183 -5.92 -20.02 -14.55
CA ASP A 183 -5.94 -20.98 -15.66
C ASP A 183 -4.97 -20.61 -16.79
N ASN A 184 -4.62 -19.33 -16.88
CA ASN A 184 -3.72 -18.81 -17.93
C ASN A 184 -2.40 -18.36 -17.33
N ALA A 185 -1.43 -19.27 -17.29
CA ALA A 185 -0.04 -18.97 -17.01
C ALA A 185 0.57 -18.12 -18.15
N VAL A 186 1.12 -16.96 -17.83
CA VAL A 186 1.63 -15.99 -18.83
C VAL A 186 3.12 -15.69 -18.68
N ALA A 187 3.65 -15.69 -17.46
CA ALA A 187 5.05 -15.39 -17.20
C ALA A 187 5.54 -16.03 -15.89
N PHE A 188 6.83 -15.88 -15.61
CA PHE A 188 7.42 -16.10 -14.30
C PHE A 188 7.94 -14.78 -13.71
N TYR A 189 7.76 -14.59 -12.42
CA TYR A 189 8.25 -13.45 -11.66
C TYR A 189 9.32 -13.90 -10.66
N GLY A 190 10.43 -13.16 -10.57
CA GLY A 190 11.49 -13.40 -9.58
C GLY A 190 12.05 -12.09 -9.04
N ARG A 191 12.52 -12.12 -7.78
CA ARG A 191 13.06 -10.94 -7.09
C ARG A 191 14.43 -11.24 -6.52
N MET A 192 15.44 -10.46 -6.89
CA MET A 192 16.78 -10.51 -6.34
C MET A 192 17.08 -9.25 -5.52
N PHE A 193 17.81 -9.39 -4.42
CA PHE A 193 18.32 -8.26 -3.65
C PHE A 193 19.84 -8.16 -3.77
N TYR A 194 20.30 -6.96 -4.05
CA TYR A 194 21.70 -6.56 -4.04
C TYR A 194 21.92 -5.52 -2.94
N GLN A 195 23.14 -5.38 -2.48
CA GLN A 195 23.60 -4.25 -1.69
C GLN A 195 24.90 -3.75 -2.32
N ALA A 196 24.85 -2.55 -2.88
CA ALA A 196 25.93 -2.05 -3.72
C ALA A 196 27.22 -1.84 -2.91
N ALA A 197 28.33 -2.37 -3.43
CA ALA A 197 29.66 -1.96 -3.03
C ALA A 197 30.08 -0.70 -3.83
N ASN A 198 31.34 -0.27 -3.68
CA ASN A 198 31.87 0.89 -4.40
C ASN A 198 31.88 0.74 -5.93
N SER A 199 31.77 -0.49 -6.47
CA SER A 199 31.63 -0.74 -7.91
C SER A 199 30.99 -2.10 -8.20
N TRP A 200 30.26 -2.18 -9.31
CA TRP A 200 29.63 -3.42 -9.78
C TRP A 200 30.62 -4.49 -10.20
N GLY A 201 31.76 -4.09 -10.77
CA GLY A 201 32.76 -4.99 -11.32
C GLY A 201 32.34 -5.58 -12.66
N ALA A 202 32.55 -6.88 -12.85
CA ALA A 202 32.14 -7.57 -14.07
C ALA A 202 30.62 -7.79 -14.08
N ALA A 203 30.05 -7.93 -15.29
CA ALA A 203 28.62 -8.21 -15.45
C ALA A 203 28.22 -9.52 -14.74
N HIS A 204 27.00 -9.54 -14.21
CA HIS A 204 26.41 -10.72 -13.60
C HIS A 204 25.65 -11.48 -14.68
N SER A 205 25.88 -12.79 -14.78
CA SER A 205 25.30 -13.64 -15.81
C SER A 205 24.00 -14.25 -15.30
N VAL A 206 22.87 -13.83 -15.85
CA VAL A 206 21.52 -14.28 -15.48
C VAL A 206 21.06 -15.38 -16.43
N ARG A 207 20.68 -16.54 -15.86
CA ARG A 207 20.17 -17.71 -16.58
C ARG A 207 18.83 -18.11 -15.99
N PHE A 208 17.86 -18.48 -16.82
CA PHE A 208 16.70 -19.25 -16.38
C PHE A 208 17.13 -20.72 -16.30
N VAL A 209 16.93 -21.34 -15.14
CA VAL A 209 17.14 -22.77 -14.96
C VAL A 209 15.93 -23.49 -14.36
N TRP A 210 15.74 -24.75 -14.77
CA TRP A 210 14.86 -25.72 -14.14
C TRP A 210 15.67 -26.62 -13.22
N MET A 211 15.36 -26.61 -11.94
CA MET A 211 15.94 -27.53 -10.95
C MET A 211 15.02 -28.74 -10.78
N VAL A 212 15.56 -29.94 -11.00
CA VAL A 212 14.86 -31.20 -10.71
C VAL A 212 14.97 -31.49 -9.23
N GLN A 213 13.87 -31.30 -8.50
CA GLN A 213 13.76 -31.71 -7.10
C GLN A 213 13.07 -33.05 -7.00
N VAL A 214 13.64 -33.96 -6.20
CA VAL A 214 13.11 -35.30 -5.95
C VAL A 214 13.03 -35.60 -4.46
N LEU A 215 12.15 -36.51 -4.04
CA LEU A 215 12.27 -37.23 -2.78
C LEU A 215 13.21 -38.43 -2.99
N ASN A 216 14.46 -38.31 -2.56
CA ASN A 216 15.46 -39.34 -2.81
C ASN A 216 15.64 -40.25 -1.60
N ASP A 217 15.71 -41.55 -1.84
CA ASP A 217 16.14 -42.51 -0.84
C ASP A 217 17.66 -42.65 -0.83
N ILE A 218 18.30 -42.16 0.23
CA ILE A 218 19.75 -42.11 0.34
C ILE A 218 20.28 -43.48 0.76
N CYS A 219 20.96 -44.13 -0.17
CA CYS A 219 21.60 -45.41 0.10
C CYS A 219 22.80 -45.26 1.07
N ALA A 220 22.78 -46.01 2.16
CA ALA A 220 23.89 -46.09 3.11
C ALA A 220 24.96 -47.11 2.67
N LYS A 221 24.56 -48.17 1.95
CA LYS A 221 25.46 -49.24 1.52
C LYS A 221 25.10 -49.80 0.14
N TYR A 222 26.09 -49.84 -0.75
CA TYR A 222 25.99 -50.44 -2.09
C TYR A 222 26.63 -51.82 -2.16
N GLU A 223 25.99 -52.74 -2.88
CA GLU A 223 26.54 -54.04 -3.30
C GLU A 223 26.33 -54.18 -4.82
N ASP A 224 27.41 -54.40 -5.58
CA ASP A 224 27.37 -54.49 -7.05
C ASP A 224 26.65 -53.30 -7.74
N ASN A 225 26.84 -52.09 -7.21
CA ASN A 225 26.17 -50.83 -7.63
C ASN A 225 24.64 -50.81 -7.44
N ILE A 226 24.10 -51.73 -6.65
CA ILE A 226 22.69 -51.75 -6.24
C ILE A 226 22.64 -51.36 -4.77
N CYS A 227 21.66 -50.53 -4.39
CA CYS A 227 21.46 -50.23 -2.98
C CYS A 227 21.03 -51.48 -2.20
N ALA A 228 21.85 -51.86 -1.22
CA ALA A 228 21.60 -52.99 -0.32
C ALA A 228 20.93 -52.54 0.98
N GLU A 229 21.21 -51.32 1.43
CA GLU A 229 20.69 -50.75 2.68
C GLU A 229 20.54 -49.23 2.55
N TYR A 230 19.36 -48.71 2.89
CA TYR A 230 19.05 -47.28 2.91
C TYR A 230 19.34 -46.70 4.30
N GLY A 231 19.89 -45.48 4.31
CA GLY A 231 20.10 -44.71 5.53
C GLY A 231 18.89 -43.86 5.86
N ASP A 232 18.63 -42.88 4.99
CA ASP A 232 17.51 -41.95 5.09
C ASP A 232 16.61 -42.12 3.86
N LEU A 233 15.29 -42.09 4.08
CA LEU A 233 14.30 -42.15 3.01
C LEU A 233 13.72 -40.76 2.74
N ASN A 234 13.22 -40.54 1.53
CA ASN A 234 12.45 -39.37 1.11
C ASN A 234 13.13 -38.02 1.38
N GLN A 235 14.44 -37.93 1.13
CA GLN A 235 15.19 -36.71 1.31
C GLN A 235 14.99 -35.75 0.14
N LEU A 236 14.52 -34.53 0.40
CA LEU A 236 14.38 -33.50 -0.62
C LEU A 236 15.76 -33.13 -1.18
N GLN A 237 16.00 -33.45 -2.45
CA GLN A 237 17.27 -33.17 -3.12
C GLN A 237 17.06 -32.58 -4.50
N VAL A 238 17.89 -31.59 -4.87
CA VAL A 238 18.04 -31.15 -6.26
C VAL A 238 19.12 -32.00 -6.90
N VAL A 239 18.76 -32.81 -7.90
CA VAL A 239 19.66 -33.80 -8.52
C VAL A 239 20.24 -33.33 -9.85
N GLN A 240 19.56 -32.41 -10.53
CA GLN A 240 19.99 -31.88 -11.83
C GLN A 240 19.42 -30.49 -12.09
N THR A 241 20.15 -29.71 -12.90
CA THR A 241 19.72 -28.39 -13.37
C THR A 241 19.77 -28.35 -14.90
N TYR A 242 18.75 -27.80 -15.53
CA TYR A 242 18.66 -27.60 -16.98
C TYR A 242 18.46 -26.12 -17.30
N GLY A 243 19.17 -25.59 -18.30
CA GLY A 243 18.89 -24.26 -18.81
C GLY A 243 17.59 -24.20 -19.60
N GLU A 244 16.95 -23.05 -19.55
CA GLU A 244 15.79 -22.68 -20.37
C GLU A 244 16.19 -21.59 -21.36
N GLU A 245 15.57 -21.58 -22.54
CA GLU A 245 15.63 -20.46 -23.46
C GLU A 245 14.46 -19.51 -23.16
N TRP A 246 14.76 -18.22 -22.95
CA TRP A 246 13.78 -17.27 -22.42
C TRP A 246 14.00 -15.87 -22.97
N PHE A 247 13.01 -14.99 -22.76
CA PHE A 247 13.14 -13.55 -22.98
C PHE A 247 12.63 -12.78 -21.76
N LEU A 248 13.11 -11.56 -21.62
CA LEU A 248 12.70 -10.64 -20.55
C LEU A 248 11.44 -9.91 -21.02
N SER A 249 10.34 -10.11 -20.30
CA SER A 249 9.06 -9.44 -20.54
C SER A 249 9.02 -8.13 -19.76
N GLY A 250 9.45 -8.16 -18.49
CA GLY A 250 9.53 -6.97 -17.66
C GLY A 250 10.73 -6.95 -16.72
N LEU A 251 11.14 -5.74 -16.34
CA LEU A 251 12.17 -5.52 -15.33
C LEU A 251 11.87 -4.23 -14.59
N HIS A 252 11.86 -4.32 -13.26
CA HIS A 252 11.75 -3.16 -12.38
C HIS A 252 12.89 -3.24 -11.37
N VAL A 253 13.68 -2.17 -11.27
CA VAL A 253 14.77 -2.06 -10.31
C VAL A 253 14.49 -0.90 -9.39
N THR A 254 14.56 -1.14 -8.09
CA THR A 254 14.37 -0.14 -7.03
C THR A 254 15.62 -0.09 -6.16
N GLU A 255 16.26 1.07 -6.04
CA GLU A 255 17.24 1.32 -4.97
C GLU A 255 16.53 1.99 -3.81
N GLU A 256 16.40 1.25 -2.70
CA GLU A 256 15.85 1.72 -1.43
C GLU A 256 16.93 2.54 -0.72
N GLN A 257 16.56 3.70 -0.18
CA GLN A 257 17.50 4.60 0.52
C GLN A 257 17.24 4.60 2.02
N GLN A 258 15.99 4.87 2.41
CA GLN A 258 15.62 4.91 3.82
C GLN A 258 14.14 4.64 3.96
N ALA A 259 13.79 3.85 4.98
CA ALA A 259 12.43 3.74 5.46
C ALA A 259 12.37 4.06 6.94
N ASP A 260 11.56 5.03 7.33
CA ASP A 260 11.27 5.33 8.73
C ASP A 260 9.83 4.94 9.03
N ILE A 261 9.61 4.28 10.16
CA ILE A 261 8.29 3.82 10.59
C ILE A 261 8.09 4.21 12.05
N ALA A 262 6.98 4.88 12.35
CA ALA A 262 6.49 5.14 13.70
C ALA A 262 5.20 4.37 13.94
N LEU A 263 5.19 3.54 14.98
CA LEU A 263 3.98 2.92 15.52
C LEU A 263 3.47 3.78 16.67
N ILE A 264 2.28 4.32 16.51
CA ILE A 264 1.67 5.32 17.39
C ILE A 264 0.38 4.74 17.95
N TYR A 265 0.24 4.79 19.27
CA TYR A 265 -0.92 4.28 19.98
C TYR A 265 -1.18 5.08 21.24
N GLU A 266 -2.40 5.03 21.75
CA GLU A 266 -2.75 5.59 23.06
C GLU A 266 -2.30 4.65 24.18
N ASP A 267 -1.48 5.16 25.11
CA ASP A 267 -0.90 4.35 26.17
C ASP A 267 -1.92 4.14 27.31
N PRO A 268 -2.35 2.89 27.58
CA PRO A 268 -3.33 2.59 28.62
C PRO A 268 -2.91 3.01 30.03
N ALA A 269 -1.61 3.23 30.28
CA ALA A 269 -1.12 3.68 31.58
C ALA A 269 -1.43 5.17 31.86
N VAL A 270 -1.62 5.98 30.82
CA VAL A 270 -1.82 7.45 30.93
C VAL A 270 -3.11 7.94 30.27
N THR A 271 -3.75 7.12 29.43
CA THR A 271 -5.07 7.42 28.87
C THR A 271 -6.14 7.30 29.97
N PRO A 272 -6.77 8.41 30.40
CA PRO A 272 -7.82 8.35 31.40
C PRO A 272 -9.07 7.68 30.83
N GLY A 273 -9.81 6.92 31.65
CA GLY A 273 -11.20 6.57 31.34
C GLY A 273 -12.06 7.84 31.22
N VAL A 274 -13.14 7.77 30.44
CA VAL A 274 -14.03 8.92 30.21
C VAL A 274 -14.79 9.27 31.48
N ALA A 275 -14.34 10.29 32.21
CA ALA A 275 -14.95 10.71 33.47
C ALA A 275 -16.43 11.10 33.30
N GLY A 276 -17.33 10.34 33.93
CA GLY A 276 -18.79 10.60 33.92
C GLY A 276 -19.58 9.77 32.90
N ALA A 277 -18.91 8.89 32.14
CA ALA A 277 -19.56 7.90 31.32
C ALA A 277 -20.30 6.85 32.20
N PRO A 278 -21.45 6.28 31.74
CA PRO A 278 -22.07 5.14 32.42
C PRO A 278 -21.04 4.03 32.68
N ALA A 279 -21.21 3.20 33.72
CA ALA A 279 -20.22 2.18 34.11
C ALA A 279 -19.84 1.16 33.00
N ASP A 280 -20.65 1.06 31.93
CA ASP A 280 -20.36 0.25 30.73
C ASP A 280 -19.59 1.03 29.63
N TYR A 281 -19.55 2.36 29.71
CA TYR A 281 -18.91 3.34 28.81
C TYR A 281 -17.63 3.96 29.39
N ASP A 282 -17.22 3.59 30.61
CA ASP A 282 -15.98 4.05 31.27
C ASP A 282 -14.70 3.39 30.67
N LYS A 283 -14.81 2.82 29.47
CA LYS A 283 -13.74 2.10 28.78
C LYS A 283 -13.10 3.03 27.73
N PRO A 284 -11.80 3.33 27.80
CA PRO A 284 -11.13 4.08 26.75
C PRO A 284 -11.21 3.31 25.43
N PHE A 285 -11.72 3.96 24.39
CA PHE A 285 -11.59 3.48 23.02
C PHE A 285 -10.27 4.06 22.52
N TYR A 286 -9.22 3.24 22.48
CA TYR A 286 -7.83 3.65 22.19
C TYR A 286 -7.63 4.06 20.72
N ALA A 287 -8.39 5.07 20.28
CA ALA A 287 -8.41 5.66 18.94
C ALA A 287 -8.85 7.13 18.95
N ASP A 288 -9.45 7.65 20.02
CA ASP A 288 -10.03 9.01 20.07
C ASP A 288 -9.02 10.11 19.73
N THR A 289 -7.84 10.06 20.34
CA THR A 289 -6.73 11.01 20.09
C THR A 289 -6.09 10.76 18.72
N LEU A 290 -6.12 9.52 18.23
CA LEU A 290 -5.57 9.18 16.93
C LEU A 290 -6.32 9.88 15.79
N TYR A 291 -7.61 10.17 15.91
CA TYR A 291 -8.36 10.95 14.91
C TYR A 291 -7.81 12.37 14.74
N GLY A 292 -7.60 13.07 15.86
CA GLY A 292 -6.99 14.40 15.83
C GLY A 292 -5.56 14.36 15.30
N LEU A 293 -4.80 13.31 15.64
CA LEU A 293 -3.47 13.08 15.09
C LEU A 293 -3.54 12.86 13.57
N LEU A 294 -4.47 12.05 13.06
CA LEU A 294 -4.63 11.80 11.62
C LEU A 294 -4.93 13.10 10.87
N ASN A 295 -5.85 13.94 11.37
CA ASN A 295 -6.14 15.24 10.76
C ASN A 295 -4.89 16.13 10.72
N GLY A 296 -4.16 16.23 11.83
CA GLY A 296 -2.94 17.02 11.84
C GLY A 296 -1.83 16.45 10.94
N LEU A 297 -1.70 15.12 10.83
CA LEU A 297 -0.75 14.48 9.92
C LEU A 297 -1.15 14.65 8.45
N ASP A 298 -2.43 14.65 8.12
CA ASP A 298 -2.95 14.95 6.79
C ASP A 298 -2.49 16.34 6.33
N GLN A 299 -2.72 17.35 7.16
CA GLN A 299 -2.36 18.74 6.89
C GLN A 299 -0.88 19.08 7.09
N SER A 300 -0.03 18.11 7.46
CA SER A 300 1.40 18.35 7.68
C SER A 300 2.28 17.28 7.04
N PHE A 301 2.32 16.09 7.64
CA PHE A 301 3.15 14.98 7.22
C PHE A 301 2.82 14.49 5.80
N LEU A 302 1.55 14.18 5.53
CA LEU A 302 1.08 13.75 4.20
C LEU A 302 1.07 14.92 3.20
N ALA A 303 0.78 16.14 3.67
CA ALA A 303 0.95 17.36 2.87
C ALA A 303 2.42 17.74 2.58
N GLY A 304 3.40 16.96 3.02
CA GLY A 304 4.82 17.14 2.67
C GLY A 304 5.49 18.34 3.35
N ARG A 305 5.04 18.75 4.55
CA ARG A 305 5.72 19.78 5.34
C ARG A 305 7.17 19.36 5.65
N PRO A 306 8.19 20.15 5.26
CA PRO A 306 9.60 19.76 5.45
C PRO A 306 10.04 19.57 6.91
N ASP A 307 9.34 20.21 7.86
CA ASP A 307 9.63 20.09 9.28
C ASP A 307 8.92 18.89 9.95
N MET A 308 7.97 18.25 9.26
CA MET A 308 7.22 17.12 9.77
C MET A 308 7.75 15.81 9.18
N THR A 309 8.68 15.19 9.91
CA THR A 309 9.23 13.87 9.60
C THR A 309 8.78 12.85 10.64
N VAL A 310 9.05 11.56 10.41
CA VAL A 310 8.80 10.51 11.43
C VAL A 310 9.54 10.81 12.75
N ASP A 311 10.72 11.43 12.70
CA ASP A 311 11.46 11.90 13.87
C ASP A 311 10.72 12.98 14.62
N THR A 312 10.16 13.94 13.88
CA THR A 312 9.34 15.01 14.45
C THR A 312 8.09 14.44 15.10
N ILE A 313 7.42 13.47 14.47
CA ILE A 313 6.26 12.77 15.04
C ILE A 313 6.64 12.13 16.38
N ALA A 314 7.73 11.34 16.41
CA ALA A 314 8.18 10.70 17.64
C ALA A 314 8.53 11.72 18.73
N ALA A 315 9.27 12.77 18.38
CA ALA A 315 9.69 13.81 19.34
C ALA A 315 8.51 14.61 19.90
N ARG A 316 7.45 14.83 19.12
CA ARG A 316 6.28 15.63 19.52
C ARG A 316 5.24 14.83 20.28
N PHE A 317 4.99 13.59 19.88
CA PHE A 317 3.80 12.85 20.33
C PHE A 317 4.09 11.71 21.29
N ASP A 318 5.36 11.34 21.55
CA ASP A 318 5.67 10.39 22.61
C ASP A 318 5.63 11.06 24.00
N HIS A 319 4.58 10.75 24.77
CA HIS A 319 4.32 11.35 26.08
C HIS A 319 5.48 11.15 27.08
N ALA A 320 6.24 10.07 26.92
CA ALA A 320 7.33 9.72 27.84
C ALA A 320 8.59 10.58 27.63
N SER A 321 8.76 11.16 26.43
CA SER A 321 10.00 11.85 26.04
C SER A 321 9.80 13.29 25.54
N ASN A 322 8.58 13.72 25.27
CA ASN A 322 8.26 15.04 24.72
C ASN A 322 8.25 16.20 25.73
N SER A 323 8.98 16.08 26.85
CA SER A 323 9.04 17.15 27.85
C SER A 323 9.65 18.43 27.23
N GLY A 324 8.85 19.47 27.05
CA GLY A 324 9.28 20.74 26.46
C GLY A 324 8.62 21.09 25.12
N VAL A 325 7.85 20.18 24.53
CA VAL A 325 7.00 20.46 23.36
C VAL A 325 5.73 21.18 23.83
N SER A 326 5.42 22.32 23.21
CA SER A 326 4.25 23.12 23.57
C SER A 326 2.94 22.44 23.15
N ASP A 327 1.82 22.83 23.79
CA ASP A 327 0.50 22.31 23.42
C ASP A 327 0.17 22.61 21.96
N THR A 328 0.54 23.79 21.45
CA THR A 328 0.33 24.15 20.05
C THR A 328 1.14 23.28 19.09
N GLU A 329 2.38 22.94 19.40
CA GLU A 329 3.20 22.02 18.57
C GLU A 329 2.65 20.59 18.58
N ARG A 330 1.90 20.21 19.63
CA ARG A 330 1.13 18.96 19.73
C ARG A 330 -0.33 19.12 19.27
N TRP A 331 -0.64 20.22 18.60
CA TRP A 331 -1.97 20.55 18.07
C TRP A 331 -3.11 20.53 19.10
N ASN A 332 -2.78 20.88 20.35
CA ASN A 332 -3.64 20.82 21.53
C ASN A 332 -4.21 19.40 21.82
N LEU A 333 -3.62 18.36 21.25
CA LEU A 333 -4.01 16.99 21.53
C LEU A 333 -3.62 16.57 22.96
N PRO A 334 -4.41 15.68 23.60
CA PRO A 334 -4.02 15.05 24.86
C PRO A 334 -2.62 14.41 24.78
N ASN A 335 -1.80 14.59 25.82
CA ASN A 335 -0.46 14.01 25.88
C ASN A 335 -0.49 12.56 26.40
N VAL A 336 -1.12 11.66 25.64
CA VAL A 336 -1.39 10.27 26.06
C VAL A 336 -0.84 9.21 25.11
N MET A 337 -0.23 9.63 24.00
CA MET A 337 0.26 8.72 22.97
C MET A 337 1.69 8.27 23.24
N SER A 338 2.01 7.03 22.89
CA SER A 338 3.37 6.52 22.81
C SER A 338 3.75 6.28 21.36
N VAL A 339 5.03 6.51 21.04
CA VAL A 339 5.55 6.35 19.67
C VAL A 339 6.76 5.41 19.68
N ALA A 340 6.65 4.27 19.01
CA ALA A 340 7.78 3.38 18.72
C ALA A 340 8.28 3.65 17.30
N LYS A 341 9.35 4.46 17.17
CA LYS A 341 9.99 4.76 15.89
C LYS A 341 11.17 3.82 15.63
N GLN A 342 11.21 3.20 14.45
CA GLN A 342 12.37 2.48 13.90
C GLN A 342 12.74 3.01 12.50
N SER A 343 14.02 2.81 12.12
CA SER A 343 14.55 3.10 10.78
C SER A 343 15.09 1.82 10.16
N TYR A 344 14.85 1.64 8.86
CA TYR A 344 15.19 0.45 8.09
C TYR A 344 15.86 0.82 6.78
N ALA A 345 16.70 -0.07 6.26
CA ALA A 345 17.36 0.09 4.95
C ALA A 345 16.38 -0.07 3.77
N ALA A 346 15.21 -0.65 3.99
CA ALA A 346 14.16 -0.82 2.99
C ALA A 346 12.79 -0.94 3.66
N TYR A 347 11.75 -0.44 3.01
CA TYR A 347 10.40 -0.42 3.56
C TYR A 347 9.84 -1.82 3.80
N ASP A 348 10.02 -2.75 2.86
CA ASP A 348 9.56 -4.15 3.00
C ASP A 348 10.13 -4.83 4.26
N LEU A 349 11.37 -4.52 4.63
CA LEU A 349 12.00 -5.05 5.86
C LEU A 349 11.38 -4.44 7.11
N GLY A 350 11.06 -3.15 7.06
CA GLY A 350 10.36 -2.46 8.14
C GLY A 350 8.95 -2.99 8.37
N VAL A 351 8.21 -3.29 7.29
CA VAL A 351 6.87 -3.89 7.38
C VAL A 351 6.94 -5.29 8.00
N LEU A 352 7.89 -6.13 7.57
CA LEU A 352 8.08 -7.47 8.15
C LEU A 352 8.39 -7.42 9.65
N ASP A 353 9.34 -6.58 10.08
CA ASP A 353 9.68 -6.45 11.51
C ASP A 353 8.52 -5.83 12.32
N THR A 354 7.80 -4.87 11.72
CA THR A 354 6.63 -4.26 12.35
C THR A 354 5.56 -5.28 12.68
N VAL A 355 5.23 -6.16 11.73
CA VAL A 355 4.17 -7.17 11.88
C VAL A 355 4.60 -8.27 12.85
N VAL A 356 5.84 -8.76 12.74
CA VAL A 356 6.28 -9.97 13.47
C VAL A 356 6.86 -9.65 14.85
N THR A 357 7.50 -8.50 15.02
CA THR A 357 8.26 -8.16 16.24
C THR A 357 7.64 -7.00 16.99
N GLN A 358 7.55 -5.83 16.35
CA GLN A 358 7.24 -4.57 17.05
C GLN A 358 5.80 -4.55 17.57
N THR A 359 4.84 -4.87 16.70
CA THR A 359 3.41 -4.88 17.05
C THR A 359 3.10 -5.92 18.12
N VAL A 360 3.65 -7.14 17.98
CA VAL A 360 3.51 -8.19 19.00
C VAL A 360 4.05 -7.72 20.34
N GLY A 361 5.24 -7.10 20.35
CA GLY A 361 5.84 -6.52 21.54
C GLY A 361 4.96 -5.44 22.19
N ILE A 362 4.32 -4.57 21.40
CA ILE A 362 3.38 -3.55 21.91
C ILE A 362 2.14 -4.23 22.52
N LEU A 363 1.49 -5.13 21.80
CA LEU A 363 0.28 -5.80 22.24
C LEU A 363 0.50 -6.63 23.52
N ASP A 364 1.60 -7.37 23.59
CA ASP A 364 1.92 -8.22 24.73
C ASP A 364 2.36 -7.42 25.96
N ASN A 365 3.21 -6.40 25.80
CA ASN A 365 3.78 -5.68 26.95
C ASN A 365 2.94 -4.50 27.42
N VAL A 366 2.19 -3.85 26.51
CA VAL A 366 1.43 -2.63 26.80
C VAL A 366 -0.05 -2.94 27.01
N PHE A 367 -0.68 -3.66 26.08
CA PHE A 367 -2.15 -3.84 26.11
C PHE A 367 -2.60 -5.06 26.90
N THR A 368 -1.83 -6.14 26.94
CA THR A 368 -2.19 -7.34 27.74
C THR A 368 -2.39 -7.04 29.23
N PRO A 369 -1.55 -6.22 29.91
CA PRO A 369 -1.78 -5.84 31.30
C PRO A 369 -3.08 -5.04 31.53
N ALA A 370 -3.56 -4.32 30.50
CA ALA A 370 -4.79 -3.53 30.56
C ALA A 370 -6.05 -4.34 30.17
N TRP A 371 -5.87 -5.53 29.57
CA TRP A 371 -6.98 -6.36 29.10
C TRP A 371 -7.51 -7.32 30.18
N SER A 372 -8.83 -7.51 30.22
CA SER A 372 -9.44 -8.65 30.93
C SER A 372 -10.74 -9.09 30.26
N ALA A 373 -11.18 -10.33 30.50
CA ALA A 373 -12.47 -10.81 29.97
C ALA A 373 -13.67 -9.97 30.45
N SER A 374 -13.57 -9.34 31.62
CA SER A 374 -14.59 -8.41 32.14
C SER A 374 -14.47 -7.00 31.56
N GLN A 375 -13.30 -6.63 31.02
CA GLN A 375 -12.99 -5.34 30.44
C GLN A 375 -12.19 -5.56 29.14
N PRO A 376 -12.82 -6.10 28.08
CA PRO A 376 -12.15 -6.25 26.81
C PRO A 376 -11.84 -4.86 26.22
N ILE A 377 -10.69 -4.76 25.57
CA ILE A 377 -10.24 -3.56 24.86
C ILE A 377 -9.87 -3.94 23.41
N MET A 378 -10.03 -3.00 22.49
CA MET A 378 -9.66 -3.15 21.08
C MET A 378 -8.74 -1.99 20.68
N PRO A 379 -7.42 -2.09 20.86
CA PRO A 379 -6.52 -0.99 20.54
C PRO A 379 -6.36 -0.79 19.04
N THR A 380 -6.25 0.47 18.62
CA THR A 380 -5.77 0.83 17.28
C THR A 380 -4.31 1.23 17.36
N ILE A 381 -3.50 0.69 16.45
CA ILE A 381 -2.12 1.14 16.24
C ILE A 381 -2.08 1.86 14.88
N MET A 382 -1.68 3.12 14.90
CA MET A 382 -1.39 3.91 13.71
C MET A 382 0.07 3.67 13.30
N MET A 383 0.30 3.35 12.04
CA MET A 383 1.62 3.32 11.42
C MET A 383 1.78 4.57 10.55
N ALA A 384 2.69 5.46 10.91
CA ALA A 384 3.13 6.56 10.05
C ALA A 384 4.52 6.22 9.50
N SER A 385 4.73 6.33 8.20
CA SER A 385 5.99 5.92 7.57
C SER A 385 6.40 6.80 6.41
N THR A 386 7.71 6.93 6.21
CA THR A 386 8.29 7.45 4.96
C THR A 386 9.10 6.36 4.28
N GLN A 387 9.00 6.27 2.96
CA GLN A 387 9.86 5.45 2.12
C GLN A 387 10.50 6.32 1.05
N SER A 388 11.84 6.41 1.08
CA SER A 388 12.64 7.08 0.07
C SER A 388 13.30 6.04 -0.83
N HIS A 389 13.06 6.14 -2.13
CA HIS A 389 13.60 5.22 -3.13
C HIS A 389 13.84 5.93 -4.46
N ARG A 390 14.55 5.26 -5.35
CA ARG A 390 14.59 5.62 -6.77
C ARG A 390 14.42 4.35 -7.58
N ASP A 391 13.68 4.44 -8.68
CA ASP A 391 13.37 3.28 -9.50
C ASP A 391 13.68 3.49 -10.99
N LEU A 392 13.81 2.38 -11.69
CA LEU A 392 13.93 2.28 -13.13
C LEU A 392 13.14 1.06 -13.61
N ASN A 393 12.27 1.26 -14.60
CA ASN A 393 11.53 0.19 -15.26
C ASN A 393 12.04 0.00 -16.71
N LEU A 394 11.98 -1.22 -17.24
CA LEU A 394 12.25 -1.51 -18.66
C LEU A 394 11.32 -0.75 -19.60
N ASP A 395 10.10 -0.49 -19.12
CA ASP A 395 9.07 0.32 -19.72
C ASP A 395 9.53 1.77 -19.87
N THR A 396 10.18 2.01 -20.99
CA THR A 396 10.75 3.30 -21.30
C THR A 396 10.22 3.71 -22.66
N THR A 397 9.97 5.01 -22.81
CA THR A 397 9.46 5.57 -24.07
C THR A 397 10.36 5.31 -25.28
N HIS A 398 11.63 4.95 -25.05
CA HIS A 398 12.62 4.65 -26.08
C HIS A 398 13.53 3.49 -25.69
N PHE A 399 13.61 2.49 -26.59
CA PHE A 399 14.66 1.48 -26.52
C PHE A 399 16.04 2.14 -26.49
N ASN A 400 16.86 1.77 -25.50
CA ASN A 400 18.15 2.38 -25.20
C ASN A 400 18.07 3.87 -24.89
N ASN A 401 17.97 4.19 -23.60
CA ASN A 401 18.00 5.56 -23.09
C ASN A 401 19.27 5.82 -22.26
N ASN A 402 19.33 6.94 -21.56
CA ASN A 402 20.51 7.29 -20.75
C ASN A 402 20.71 6.37 -19.54
N ASN A 403 19.64 5.78 -19.02
CA ASN A 403 19.62 4.94 -17.82
C ASN A 403 19.61 3.44 -18.13
N LEU A 404 19.05 3.01 -19.26
CA LEU A 404 18.94 1.60 -19.64
C LEU A 404 19.50 1.40 -21.04
N GLN A 405 20.60 0.65 -21.15
CA GLN A 405 21.36 0.46 -22.39
C GLN A 405 21.65 -1.02 -22.66
N TRP A 406 21.17 -1.52 -23.78
CA TRP A 406 21.45 -2.84 -24.31
C TRP A 406 22.64 -2.84 -25.28
N ARG A 407 23.57 -3.78 -25.08
CA ARG A 407 24.67 -4.11 -26.01
C ARG A 407 24.85 -5.62 -26.11
N GLY A 408 24.45 -6.21 -27.25
CA GLY A 408 24.35 -7.67 -27.34
C GLY A 408 23.38 -8.19 -26.29
N ASN A 409 23.83 -9.15 -25.47
CA ASN A 409 23.05 -9.69 -24.34
C ASN A 409 23.24 -8.90 -23.04
N GLY A 410 24.02 -7.82 -23.07
CA GLY A 410 24.29 -7.00 -21.89
C GLY A 410 23.27 -5.90 -21.71
N LEU A 411 22.63 -5.86 -20.54
CA LEU A 411 21.88 -4.73 -20.03
C LEU A 411 22.75 -3.95 -19.05
N THR A 412 22.97 -2.68 -19.35
CA THR A 412 23.59 -1.72 -18.43
C THR A 412 22.53 -0.78 -17.90
N ILE A 413 22.39 -0.74 -16.58
CA ILE A 413 21.55 0.19 -15.83
C ILE A 413 22.47 1.26 -15.24
N ASP A 414 22.16 2.53 -15.49
CA ASP A 414 22.94 3.68 -15.03
C ASP A 414 22.05 4.64 -14.23
N TRP A 415 22.40 4.81 -12.95
CA TRP A 415 21.65 5.60 -11.98
C TRP A 415 22.15 7.06 -11.85
N SER A 416 23.02 7.52 -12.76
CA SER A 416 23.61 8.86 -12.67
C SER A 416 22.59 10.00 -12.79
N ASN A 417 21.47 9.77 -13.48
CA ASN A 417 20.42 10.77 -13.70
C ASN A 417 19.10 10.45 -12.99
N THR A 418 19.08 9.42 -12.13
CA THR A 418 17.89 9.07 -11.33
C THR A 418 17.87 9.88 -10.05
N LYS A 419 16.68 10.32 -9.65
CA LYS A 419 16.43 11.10 -8.45
C LYS A 419 15.63 10.27 -7.44
N VAL A 420 15.70 10.66 -6.18
CA VAL A 420 14.98 10.01 -5.10
C VAL A 420 13.59 10.62 -5.01
N ASP A 421 12.61 9.75 -4.85
CA ASP A 421 11.23 10.06 -4.52
C ASP A 421 10.98 9.62 -3.08
N THR A 422 10.17 10.39 -2.35
CA THR A 422 9.78 10.06 -0.98
C THR A 422 8.27 9.99 -0.87
N LEU A 423 7.76 8.84 -0.45
CA LEU A 423 6.36 8.60 -0.15
C LEU A 423 6.15 8.68 1.37
N ALA A 424 5.17 9.48 1.82
CA ALA A 424 4.66 9.45 3.18
C ALA A 424 3.41 8.57 3.22
N SER A 425 3.18 7.85 4.32
CA SER A 425 1.99 7.01 4.47
C SER A 425 1.50 6.95 5.91
N VAL A 426 0.19 6.84 6.09
CA VAL A 426 -0.46 6.61 7.38
C VAL A 426 -1.45 5.46 7.23
N LYS A 427 -1.41 4.48 8.15
CA LYS A 427 -2.34 3.35 8.17
C LYS A 427 -2.79 3.02 9.60
N TRP A 428 -4.04 2.67 9.79
CA TRP A 428 -4.58 2.19 11.06
C TRP A 428 -4.81 0.68 11.04
N THR A 429 -4.52 0.02 12.16
CA THR A 429 -4.85 -1.40 12.33
C THR A 429 -5.47 -1.61 13.72
N PRO A 430 -6.74 -2.04 13.79
CA PRO A 430 -7.36 -2.44 15.06
C PRO A 430 -6.95 -3.86 15.44
N TYR A 431 -6.82 -4.11 16.74
CA TYR A 431 -6.53 -5.42 17.29
C TYR A 431 -7.58 -5.84 18.31
N ALA A 432 -7.82 -7.14 18.41
CA ALA A 432 -8.70 -7.75 19.40
C ALA A 432 -8.00 -8.97 20.02
N TYR A 433 -8.24 -9.19 21.32
CA TYR A 433 -7.71 -10.33 22.04
C TYR A 433 -8.72 -11.48 22.06
N ASP A 434 -8.31 -12.65 21.59
CA ASP A 434 -9.03 -13.91 21.72
C ASP A 434 -8.29 -14.80 22.74
N PRO A 435 -8.94 -15.26 23.83
CA PRO A 435 -8.33 -16.17 24.80
C PRO A 435 -7.74 -17.47 24.21
N ALA A 436 -8.19 -17.91 23.04
CA ALA A 436 -7.69 -19.12 22.38
C ALA A 436 -6.46 -18.87 21.51
N SER A 437 -6.34 -17.69 20.89
CA SER A 437 -5.33 -17.40 19.86
C SER A 437 -4.45 -16.18 20.17
N GLY A 438 -4.72 -15.45 21.26
CA GLY A 438 -4.02 -14.23 21.64
C GLY A 438 -4.53 -13.00 20.89
N TRP A 439 -3.67 -12.00 20.73
CA TRP A 439 -3.99 -10.81 19.95
C TRP A 439 -4.00 -11.11 18.46
N ASN A 440 -5.02 -10.63 17.76
CA ASN A 440 -5.16 -10.71 16.31
C ASN A 440 -5.66 -9.38 15.75
N ILE A 441 -5.47 -9.16 14.45
CA ILE A 441 -6.14 -8.05 13.75
C ILE A 441 -7.65 -8.24 13.91
N ALA A 442 -8.35 -7.21 14.38
CA ALA A 442 -9.79 -7.26 14.57
C ALA A 442 -10.51 -7.27 13.21
N ASP A 443 -11.65 -7.94 13.12
CA ASP A 443 -12.54 -7.75 11.97
C ASP A 443 -12.99 -6.28 11.95
N VAL A 444 -12.77 -5.63 10.81
CA VAL A 444 -13.00 -4.18 10.70
C VAL A 444 -14.48 -3.83 10.89
N ASN A 445 -15.42 -4.71 10.52
CA ASN A 445 -16.85 -4.45 10.70
C ASN A 445 -17.23 -4.58 12.17
N ASP A 446 -16.78 -5.65 12.84
CA ASP A 446 -17.03 -5.85 14.28
C ASP A 446 -16.42 -4.70 15.12
N TYR A 447 -15.23 -4.23 14.71
CA TYR A 447 -14.60 -3.07 15.32
C TYR A 447 -15.40 -1.79 15.09
N LEU A 448 -15.80 -1.50 13.84
CA LEU A 448 -16.57 -0.30 13.51
C LEU A 448 -17.94 -0.30 14.19
N ASP A 449 -18.60 -1.45 14.34
CA ASP A 449 -19.86 -1.55 15.08
C ASP A 449 -19.66 -1.19 16.56
N SER A 450 -18.60 -1.71 17.18
CA SER A 450 -18.23 -1.38 18.56
C SER A 450 -17.87 0.10 18.72
N PHE A 451 -17.12 0.65 17.76
CA PHE A 451 -16.74 2.06 17.74
C PHE A 451 -17.94 2.99 17.56
N THR A 452 -18.86 2.63 16.67
CA THR A 452 -20.07 3.42 16.41
C THR A 452 -20.94 3.49 17.67
N GLN A 453 -21.03 2.39 18.44
CA GLN A 453 -21.71 2.39 19.73
C GLN A 453 -21.01 3.27 20.76
N HIS A 454 -19.67 3.29 20.76
CA HIS A 454 -18.88 4.19 21.61
C HIS A 454 -19.15 5.66 21.26
N LEU A 455 -18.99 6.04 19.99
CA LEU A 455 -19.25 7.39 19.49
C LEU A 455 -20.69 7.84 19.71
N ALA A 456 -21.68 6.95 19.54
CA ALA A 456 -23.08 7.27 19.82
C ALA A 456 -23.35 7.59 21.30
N GLY A 457 -22.47 7.16 22.22
CA GLY A 457 -22.51 7.57 23.62
C GLY A 457 -21.86 8.92 23.90
N ILE A 458 -21.03 9.41 22.97
CA ILE A 458 -20.36 10.72 23.03
C ILE A 458 -21.25 11.81 22.39
N PHE A 459 -21.89 11.49 21.25
CA PHE A 459 -22.77 12.43 20.55
C PHE A 459 -24.15 12.54 21.22
N ASP A 460 -24.79 13.71 21.14
CA ASP A 460 -26.16 13.89 21.64
C ASP A 460 -27.14 13.09 20.75
N PRO A 461 -27.86 12.11 21.29
CA PRO A 461 -28.81 11.30 20.50
C PRO A 461 -30.00 12.12 19.98
N ASN A 462 -30.21 13.34 20.48
CA ASN A 462 -31.26 14.25 20.02
C ASN A 462 -30.78 15.23 18.94
N ASP A 463 -29.48 15.26 18.65
CA ASP A 463 -28.93 16.05 17.55
C ASP A 463 -29.26 15.37 16.20
N PRO A 464 -29.95 16.06 15.27
CA PRO A 464 -30.30 15.51 13.96
C PRO A 464 -29.07 15.14 13.10
N ASP A 465 -27.89 15.68 13.38
CA ASP A 465 -26.66 15.47 12.60
C ASP A 465 -25.85 14.25 13.09
N THR A 466 -26.15 13.71 14.27
CA THR A 466 -25.46 12.55 14.87
C THR A 466 -25.32 11.36 13.90
N PRO A 467 -26.36 10.93 13.15
CA PRO A 467 -26.22 9.84 12.18
C PRO A 467 -25.20 10.12 11.06
N ALA A 468 -25.12 11.38 10.60
CA ALA A 468 -24.17 11.78 9.56
C ALA A 468 -22.73 11.81 10.10
N LEU A 469 -22.54 12.32 11.32
CA LEU A 469 -21.24 12.34 12.00
C LEU A 469 -20.70 10.93 12.26
N LEU A 470 -21.55 10.00 12.69
CA LEU A 470 -21.17 8.59 12.86
C LEU A 470 -20.71 7.96 11.54
N THR A 471 -21.44 8.22 10.45
CA THR A 471 -21.10 7.71 9.11
C THR A 471 -19.76 8.29 8.62
N MET A 472 -19.51 9.58 8.85
CA MET A 472 -18.25 10.21 8.47
C MET A 472 -17.06 9.63 9.23
N ASN A 473 -17.21 9.38 10.54
CA ASN A 473 -16.16 8.76 11.36
C ASN A 473 -15.84 7.33 10.91
N GLN A 474 -16.86 6.55 10.51
CA GLN A 474 -16.66 5.22 9.93
C GLN A 474 -15.90 5.28 8.60
N LEU A 475 -16.26 6.24 7.73
CA LEU A 475 -15.58 6.44 6.46
C LEU A 475 -14.10 6.81 6.67
N LEU A 476 -13.84 7.78 7.55
CA LEU A 476 -12.48 8.21 7.88
C LEU A 476 -11.64 7.06 8.46
N TYR A 477 -12.20 6.28 9.38
CA TYR A 477 -11.54 5.08 9.91
C TYR A 477 -11.22 4.09 8.79
N THR A 478 -12.19 3.83 7.90
CA THR A 478 -12.02 2.87 6.81
C THR A 478 -10.94 3.32 5.82
N THR A 479 -10.87 4.61 5.53
CA THR A 479 -9.80 5.21 4.72
C THR A 479 -8.44 5.01 5.39
N ALA A 480 -8.32 5.36 6.67
CA ALA A 480 -7.09 5.15 7.43
C ALA A 480 -6.72 3.67 7.56
N TYR A 481 -7.70 2.77 7.70
CA TYR A 481 -7.50 1.32 7.77
C TYR A 481 -6.93 0.76 6.46
N ASN A 482 -7.41 1.23 5.32
CA ASN A 482 -6.87 0.87 4.01
C ASN A 482 -5.49 1.49 3.76
N GLY A 483 -5.18 2.59 4.45
CA GLY A 483 -3.94 3.34 4.33
C GLY A 483 -4.07 4.50 3.35
N VAL A 484 -3.44 5.62 3.69
CA VAL A 484 -3.33 6.82 2.85
C VAL A 484 -1.86 7.06 2.60
N SER A 485 -1.51 7.38 1.34
CA SER A 485 -0.13 7.57 0.92
C SER A 485 -0.03 8.76 -0.02
N GLU A 486 0.94 9.63 0.19
CA GLU A 486 1.17 10.84 -0.61
C GLU A 486 2.64 10.97 -0.98
N VAL A 487 2.90 11.41 -2.22
CA VAL A 487 4.27 11.72 -2.69
C VAL A 487 4.65 13.08 -2.16
N ILE A 488 5.60 13.12 -1.23
CA ILE A 488 6.05 14.35 -0.57
C ILE A 488 7.36 14.90 -1.14
N GLU A 489 8.08 14.08 -1.90
CA GLU A 489 9.22 14.47 -2.71
C GLU A 489 9.17 13.70 -4.04
N LEU A 490 9.30 14.42 -5.15
CA LEU A 490 9.31 13.87 -6.51
C LEU A 490 10.51 14.43 -7.26
N ASN A 491 11.32 13.55 -7.83
CA ASN A 491 12.55 13.86 -8.53
C ASN A 491 13.56 14.69 -7.71
N GLY A 492 13.62 14.47 -6.40
CA GLY A 492 14.48 15.23 -5.49
C GLY A 492 13.97 16.64 -5.19
N GLU A 493 12.74 16.97 -5.57
CA GLU A 493 12.08 18.24 -5.29
C GLU A 493 10.87 18.02 -4.38
N SER A 494 10.67 18.92 -3.41
CA SER A 494 9.52 18.84 -2.50
C SER A 494 8.21 18.92 -3.29
N ALA A 495 7.31 17.98 -3.03
CA ALA A 495 5.96 17.91 -3.58
C ALA A 495 4.92 18.37 -2.54
N ALA A 496 5.30 19.29 -1.64
CA ALA A 496 4.42 19.78 -0.59
C ALA A 496 3.10 20.34 -1.15
N SER A 497 1.98 19.90 -0.59
CA SER A 497 0.64 20.35 -0.98
C SER A 497 0.41 21.80 -0.55
N ALA A 498 -0.44 22.51 -1.29
CA ALA A 498 -0.97 23.80 -0.88
C ALA A 498 -1.85 23.71 0.39
N GLU A 499 -2.28 22.51 0.76
CA GLU A 499 -3.05 22.23 1.97
C GLU A 499 -2.18 22.19 3.24
N ALA A 500 -0.84 22.16 3.10
CA ALA A 500 0.09 22.18 4.24
C ALA A 500 -0.18 23.39 5.17
N GLN A 501 -0.55 23.11 6.42
CA GLN A 501 -0.88 24.12 7.45
C GLN A 501 0.20 24.23 8.53
N GLU A 502 0.40 25.41 9.10
CA GLU A 502 1.23 25.60 10.30
C GLU A 502 0.56 25.02 11.57
N ASP A 503 1.36 24.65 12.57
CA ASP A 503 0.87 24.03 13.82
C ASP A 503 -0.20 24.85 14.54
N GLY A 504 -0.10 26.19 14.51
CA GLY A 504 -1.10 27.07 15.10
C GLY A 504 -2.48 26.99 14.43
N SER A 505 -2.52 26.80 13.09
CA SER A 505 -3.76 26.63 12.34
C SER A 505 -4.40 25.28 12.65
N ILE A 506 -3.61 24.20 12.62
CA ILE A 506 -4.07 22.84 12.95
C ILE A 506 -4.58 22.79 14.39
N ALA A 507 -3.82 23.36 15.34
CA ALA A 507 -4.22 23.43 16.75
C ALA A 507 -5.54 24.19 16.92
N LEU A 508 -5.70 25.31 16.21
CA LEU A 508 -6.93 26.11 16.26
C LEU A 508 -8.10 25.34 15.67
N GLU A 509 -7.92 24.66 14.54
CA GLU A 509 -8.94 23.86 13.87
C GLU A 509 -9.44 22.73 14.78
N LEU A 510 -8.54 21.90 15.31
CA LEU A 510 -8.90 20.79 16.21
C LEU A 510 -9.56 21.30 17.50
N THR A 511 -9.12 22.44 18.02
CA THR A 511 -9.76 23.08 19.19
C THR A 511 -11.16 23.59 18.87
N LEU A 512 -11.35 24.14 17.66
CA LEU A 512 -12.64 24.60 17.18
C LEU A 512 -13.58 23.43 16.86
N GLU A 513 -13.09 22.31 16.33
CA GLU A 513 -13.87 21.12 16.01
C GLU A 513 -14.47 20.47 17.28
N VAL A 514 -13.69 20.41 18.36
CA VAL A 514 -14.17 20.04 19.72
C VAL A 514 -15.18 21.06 20.29
N ALA A 515 -15.09 22.33 19.87
CA ALA A 515 -16.02 23.38 20.30
C ALA A 515 -17.27 23.53 19.40
N LYS A 516 -17.24 23.04 18.15
CA LYS A 516 -18.20 23.38 17.09
C LYS A 516 -19.41 22.46 16.99
N ILE A 517 -19.34 21.20 17.44
CA ILE A 517 -20.46 20.26 17.24
C ILE A 517 -21.75 20.72 17.95
N THR A 518 -21.69 21.46 19.06
CA THR A 518 -22.91 21.79 19.82
C THR A 518 -23.44 23.22 19.72
N LYS A 519 -22.81 24.16 19.01
CA LYS A 519 -23.26 25.57 19.12
C LYS A 519 -23.15 26.44 17.88
N GLU A 520 -22.07 26.37 17.11
CA GLU A 520 -21.88 27.29 15.98
C GLU A 520 -22.59 26.80 14.72
N VAL A 521 -22.56 25.50 14.42
CA VAL A 521 -23.30 24.91 13.28
C VAL A 521 -24.81 25.10 13.44
N VAL A 522 -25.36 24.88 14.63
CA VAL A 522 -26.78 25.15 14.95
C VAL A 522 -27.13 26.63 14.81
N THR A 523 -26.20 27.54 15.17
CA THR A 523 -26.42 28.99 15.01
C THR A 523 -26.36 29.40 13.54
N TRP A 524 -25.44 28.85 12.75
CA TRP A 524 -25.33 29.12 11.32
C TRP A 524 -26.46 28.51 10.50
N ILE A 525 -26.95 27.33 10.89
CA ILE A 525 -28.14 26.71 10.31
C ILE A 525 -29.39 27.53 10.62
N ALA A 526 -29.54 28.02 11.87
CA ALA A 526 -30.66 28.89 12.25
C ALA A 526 -30.62 30.23 11.51
N GLU A 527 -29.44 30.85 11.37
CA GLU A 527 -29.24 32.09 10.61
C GLU A 527 -29.50 31.89 9.11
N PHE A 528 -29.13 30.75 8.53
CA PHE A 528 -29.39 30.42 7.13
C PHE A 528 -30.89 30.16 6.86
N ASP A 529 -31.56 29.41 7.74
CA ASP A 529 -33.00 29.16 7.64
C ASP A 529 -33.84 30.46 7.79
N GLU A 530 -33.40 31.37 8.66
CA GLU A 530 -34.01 32.70 8.81
C GLU A 530 -33.84 33.55 7.53
N GLN A 531 -32.65 33.54 6.91
CA GLN A 531 -32.40 34.26 5.65
C GLN A 531 -33.19 33.67 4.46
N VAL A 532 -33.36 32.36 4.39
CA VAL A 532 -34.18 31.70 3.35
C VAL A 532 -35.67 32.04 3.54
N LYS A 533 -36.16 32.14 4.78
CA LYS A 533 -37.53 32.59 5.08
C LYS A 533 -37.74 34.05 4.72
N GLU A 534 -36.83 34.95 5.11
CA GLU A 534 -36.89 36.36 4.72
C GLU A 534 -36.95 36.53 3.20
N MET A 535 -36.14 35.76 2.47
CA MET A 535 -36.16 35.75 1.01
C MET A 535 -37.51 35.27 0.46
N GLY A 536 -38.10 34.21 1.04
CA GLY A 536 -39.45 33.75 0.69
C GLY A 536 -40.53 34.81 0.90
N GLU A 537 -40.45 35.60 1.97
CA GLU A 537 -41.37 36.71 2.24
C GLU A 537 -41.20 37.87 1.25
N VAL A 538 -39.96 38.23 0.90
CA VAL A 538 -39.66 39.22 -0.14
C VAL A 538 -40.22 38.78 -1.50
N LEU A 539 -40.01 37.52 -1.88
CA LEU A 539 -40.55 36.97 -3.12
C LEU A 539 -42.09 36.90 -3.12
N ALA A 540 -42.71 36.53 -2.01
CA ALA A 540 -44.17 36.57 -1.87
C ALA A 540 -44.73 38.00 -2.03
N GLY A 541 -44.05 39.00 -1.47
CA GLY A 541 -44.36 40.42 -1.65
C GLY A 541 -44.32 40.86 -3.12
N ILE A 542 -43.27 40.47 -3.86
CA ILE A 542 -43.11 40.78 -5.29
C ILE A 542 -44.24 40.16 -6.14
N THR A 543 -44.66 38.93 -5.84
CA THR A 543 -45.75 38.27 -6.58
C THR A 543 -47.13 38.89 -6.35
N ALA A 544 -47.30 39.60 -5.22
CA ALA A 544 -48.53 40.28 -4.85
C ALA A 544 -48.66 41.70 -5.45
N THR A 545 -47.55 42.37 -5.75
CA THR A 545 -47.53 43.78 -6.21
C THR A 545 -47.12 43.97 -7.67
N SER A 546 -46.44 43.00 -8.30
CA SER A 546 -45.93 43.16 -9.67
C SER A 546 -46.92 42.69 -10.76
N SER A 547 -46.94 43.40 -11.89
CA SER A 547 -47.64 42.99 -13.14
C SER A 547 -46.91 41.87 -13.89
N THR A 548 -46.18 41.00 -13.19
CA THR A 548 -45.37 39.93 -13.78
C THR A 548 -46.26 38.86 -14.40
N SER A 549 -45.80 38.28 -15.52
CA SER A 549 -46.56 37.24 -16.23
C SER A 549 -46.79 36.01 -15.33
N ALA A 550 -47.90 35.31 -15.55
CA ALA A 550 -48.25 34.11 -14.77
C ALA A 550 -47.13 33.04 -14.82
N ASP A 551 -46.37 33.00 -15.92
CA ASP A 551 -45.28 32.04 -16.11
C ASP A 551 -44.09 32.29 -15.16
N VAL A 552 -43.74 33.55 -14.90
CA VAL A 552 -42.66 33.91 -13.95
C VAL A 552 -43.07 33.60 -12.51
N ARG A 553 -44.33 33.86 -12.15
CA ARG A 553 -44.87 33.51 -10.83
C ARG A 553 -44.87 32.00 -10.59
N ASN A 554 -45.28 31.22 -11.59
CA ASN A 554 -45.30 29.77 -11.49
C ASN A 554 -43.87 29.18 -11.42
N LEU A 555 -42.91 29.75 -12.13
CA LEU A 555 -41.52 29.32 -12.09
C LEU A 555 -40.88 29.59 -10.71
N ILE A 556 -41.05 30.80 -10.18
CA ILE A 556 -40.60 31.18 -8.83
C ILE A 556 -41.19 30.25 -7.76
N GLN A 557 -42.50 29.98 -7.85
CA GLN A 557 -43.21 29.18 -6.86
C GLN A 557 -42.84 27.69 -6.96
N ALA A 558 -42.59 27.17 -8.17
CA ALA A 558 -42.10 25.81 -8.39
C ALA A 558 -40.67 25.60 -7.88
N THR A 559 -39.78 26.57 -8.08
CA THR A 559 -38.40 26.54 -7.56
C THR A 559 -38.38 26.56 -6.02
N PHE A 560 -39.21 27.41 -5.39
CA PHE A 560 -39.34 27.48 -3.94
C PHE A 560 -39.89 26.18 -3.32
N LEU A 561 -40.92 25.58 -3.94
CA LEU A 561 -41.49 24.32 -3.48
C LEU A 561 -40.54 23.12 -3.64
N LYS A 562 -39.65 23.16 -4.63
CA LYS A 562 -38.59 22.15 -4.80
C LYS A 562 -37.59 22.19 -3.63
N ALA A 563 -37.23 23.38 -3.17
CA ALA A 563 -36.33 23.57 -2.03
C ALA A 563 -36.91 23.07 -0.69
N GLN A 564 -38.23 23.13 -0.49
CA GLN A 564 -38.87 22.73 0.77
C GLN A 564 -39.00 21.20 0.99
N GLY A 565 -38.60 20.36 0.02
CA GLY A 565 -38.88 18.91 0.03
C GLY A 565 -37.67 17.97 0.00
N MET A 566 -36.43 18.47 0.13
CA MET A 566 -35.20 17.67 -0.08
C MET A 566 -34.44 17.39 1.23
N SER A 567 -33.75 16.24 1.31
CA SER A 567 -32.89 15.86 2.45
C SER A 567 -31.53 16.57 2.43
N PHE A 568 -31.01 16.88 3.62
CA PHE A 568 -29.87 17.77 3.90
C PHE A 568 -28.60 17.58 3.04
N GLY A 569 -28.17 16.34 2.75
CA GLY A 569 -26.96 16.09 1.94
C GLY A 569 -27.04 16.57 0.48
N VAL A 570 -28.26 16.77 -0.05
CA VAL A 570 -28.52 17.32 -1.39
C VAL A 570 -28.71 18.85 -1.34
N TYR A 571 -28.97 19.38 -0.14
CA TYR A 571 -29.44 20.75 0.11
C TYR A 571 -28.39 21.82 -0.17
N LEU A 572 -27.11 21.57 0.16
CA LEU A 572 -26.08 22.61 0.06
C LEU A 572 -25.64 22.88 -1.39
N PHE A 573 -25.45 21.82 -2.19
CA PHE A 573 -25.02 21.94 -3.59
C PHE A 573 -26.15 22.35 -4.54
N GLU A 574 -27.36 21.79 -4.40
CA GLU A 574 -28.48 22.14 -5.28
C GLU A 574 -29.07 23.52 -4.96
N ALA A 575 -29.12 23.95 -3.68
CA ALA A 575 -29.65 25.27 -3.33
C ALA A 575 -28.77 26.40 -3.86
N VAL A 576 -27.44 26.26 -3.84
CA VAL A 576 -26.51 27.26 -4.39
C VAL A 576 -26.65 27.36 -5.91
N ALA A 577 -26.78 26.23 -6.61
CA ALA A 577 -27.01 26.20 -8.06
C ALA A 577 -28.36 26.84 -8.44
N LEU A 578 -29.44 26.51 -7.72
CA LEU A 578 -30.77 27.11 -7.92
C LEU A 578 -30.79 28.61 -7.63
N MET A 579 -30.01 29.07 -6.65
CA MET A 579 -29.89 30.50 -6.29
C MET A 579 -29.14 31.31 -7.35
N LEU A 580 -28.09 30.72 -7.96
CA LEU A 580 -27.39 31.32 -9.09
C LEU A 580 -28.30 31.45 -10.33
N GLU A 581 -29.05 30.39 -10.66
CA GLU A 581 -30.03 30.42 -11.76
C GLU A 581 -31.14 31.45 -11.51
N LEU A 582 -31.67 31.55 -10.29
CA LEU A 582 -32.71 32.52 -9.95
C LEU A 582 -32.20 33.96 -10.06
N THR A 583 -30.94 34.19 -9.68
CA THR A 583 -30.27 35.50 -9.74
C THR A 583 -30.05 35.92 -11.19
N GLU A 584 -29.60 35.02 -12.07
CA GLU A 584 -29.48 35.28 -13.52
C GLU A 584 -30.83 35.59 -14.16
N LEU A 585 -31.87 34.82 -13.81
CA LEU A 585 -33.22 34.97 -14.39
C LEU A 585 -33.88 36.30 -13.97
N LEU A 586 -33.62 36.78 -12.75
CA LEU A 586 -34.07 38.08 -12.24
C LEU A 586 -33.28 39.26 -12.84
N LEU A 587 -31.98 39.07 -13.13
CA LEU A 587 -31.15 40.02 -13.89
C LEU A 587 -31.62 40.17 -15.35
N GLU A 588 -32.07 39.08 -16.00
CA GLU A 588 -32.65 39.13 -17.34
C GLU A 588 -34.03 39.81 -17.38
N LEU A 589 -34.86 39.61 -16.35
CA LEU A 589 -36.18 40.23 -16.21
C LEU A 589 -36.10 41.75 -15.97
N THR A 590 -35.14 42.20 -15.16
CA THR A 590 -34.90 43.62 -14.88
C THR A 590 -34.32 44.37 -16.09
N ALA A 591 -33.69 43.66 -17.03
CA ALA A 591 -33.20 44.24 -18.29
C ALA A 591 -34.30 44.48 -19.35
N ARG A 592 -35.49 43.86 -19.23
CA ARG A 592 -36.56 43.93 -20.24
C ARG A 592 -37.65 44.98 -19.97
N ASP A 593 -37.87 45.42 -18.74
CA ASP A 593 -38.91 46.40 -18.38
C ASP A 593 -38.33 47.64 -17.67
N SER A 594 -38.87 48.81 -18.00
CA SER A 594 -38.44 50.16 -17.52
C SER A 594 -38.54 50.31 -15.99
N PRO A 595 -37.78 51.24 -15.36
CA PRO A 595 -37.37 51.16 -13.96
C PRO A 595 -38.51 51.57 -13.02
N ALA A 596 -39.23 50.59 -12.47
CA ALA A 596 -39.91 50.81 -11.21
C ALA A 596 -38.85 50.77 -10.10
N LEU A 597 -38.69 51.90 -9.40
CA LEU A 597 -37.76 52.06 -8.27
C LEU A 597 -37.95 50.93 -7.22
N GLU A 598 -39.20 50.49 -7.07
CA GLU A 598 -39.64 49.41 -6.20
C GLU A 598 -39.02 48.06 -6.63
N THR A 599 -39.01 47.73 -7.93
CA THR A 599 -38.40 46.49 -8.45
C THR A 599 -36.88 46.45 -8.22
N VAL A 600 -36.20 47.59 -8.33
CA VAL A 600 -34.75 47.70 -8.07
C VAL A 600 -34.44 47.55 -6.58
N GLU A 601 -35.25 48.14 -5.71
CA GLU A 601 -35.10 48.03 -4.26
C GLU A 601 -35.33 46.59 -3.77
N HIS A 602 -36.35 45.91 -4.30
CA HIS A 602 -36.60 44.48 -4.05
C HIS A 602 -35.48 43.58 -4.59
N THR A 603 -34.91 43.91 -5.75
CA THR A 603 -33.78 43.16 -6.33
C THR A 603 -32.52 43.31 -5.47
N LEU A 604 -32.23 44.52 -4.98
CA LEU A 604 -31.09 44.76 -4.10
C LEU A 604 -31.23 44.05 -2.74
N GLN A 605 -32.45 43.95 -2.20
CA GLN A 605 -32.73 43.18 -0.98
C GLN A 605 -32.49 41.69 -1.19
N ILE A 606 -32.93 41.12 -2.31
CA ILE A 606 -32.69 39.70 -2.64
C ILE A 606 -31.19 39.42 -2.79
N VAL A 607 -30.46 40.30 -3.48
CA VAL A 607 -29.01 40.16 -3.65
C VAL A 607 -28.27 40.29 -2.32
N ASP A 608 -28.67 41.22 -1.44
CA ASP A 608 -28.05 41.38 -0.11
C ASP A 608 -28.26 40.15 0.78
N VAL A 609 -29.49 39.59 0.80
CA VAL A 609 -29.80 38.36 1.54
C VAL A 609 -29.07 37.15 0.94
N GLY A 610 -29.03 37.02 -0.39
CA GLY A 610 -28.29 35.95 -1.07
C GLY A 610 -26.77 36.02 -0.83
N LEU A 611 -26.20 37.22 -0.77
CA LEU A 611 -24.77 37.42 -0.49
C LEU A 611 -24.42 37.11 0.99
N LYS A 612 -25.34 37.38 1.92
CA LYS A 612 -25.21 36.96 3.32
C LYS A 612 -25.26 35.44 3.45
N ALA A 613 -26.19 34.80 2.75
CA ALA A 613 -26.33 33.35 2.71
C ALA A 613 -25.07 32.67 2.14
N LEU A 614 -24.52 33.17 1.03
CA LEU A 614 -23.26 32.71 0.44
C LEU A 614 -22.05 32.89 1.37
N LYS A 615 -21.99 33.99 2.13
CA LYS A 615 -20.93 34.20 3.13
C LYS A 615 -21.05 33.25 4.31
N THR A 616 -22.26 32.87 4.69
CA THR A 616 -22.49 31.84 5.72
C THR A 616 -22.09 30.47 5.19
N VAL A 617 -22.44 30.13 3.94
CA VAL A 617 -22.04 28.87 3.29
C VAL A 617 -20.52 28.77 3.05
N ASN A 618 -19.83 29.87 2.78
CA ASN A 618 -18.36 29.89 2.66
C ASN A 618 -17.63 29.89 4.01
N LYS A 619 -18.37 30.04 5.12
CA LYS A 619 -17.85 29.93 6.50
C LYS A 619 -18.10 28.54 7.10
N ILE A 620 -19.19 27.89 6.67
CA ILE A 620 -19.44 26.45 6.79
C ILE A 620 -18.40 25.73 5.92
#